data_AF-A0A957RNQ8-F1
#
_entry.id   AF-A0A957RNQ8-F1
#
_cell.length_a   1.000
_cell.length_b   1.000
_cell.length_c   1.000
_cell.angle_alpha   90.00
_cell.angle_beta   90.00
_cell.angle_gamma   90.00
#
_symmetry.space_group_name_H-M   'P 1'
#
loop_
_entity.id
_entity.type
_entity.pdbx_description
1 polymer ?
#
loop_
_entity_poly.entity_id
_entity_poly.type
_entity_poly.pdbx_seq_one_letter_code
_entity_poly.pdbx_strand_id
1 'polypeptide(L)'
;AQLFGFAESGFATPLDYLRVELRQRHLLLVLDNFEQVLAARDFVQELLAVAPQVKMLVTSRVALGLSGEQVYTVPGLSMPVTAHAPSA
;
A
#
# COMPACT_ATOMS: atom_id res chain seq x y z
N ALA A 1 12.14 -0.29 -9.90
CA ALA A 1 11.91 0.26 -8.54
C ALA A 1 13.26 0.56 -7.92
N GLN A 2 13.52 1.81 -7.53
CA GLN A 2 14.77 2.20 -6.87
C GLN A 2 14.42 2.51 -5.42
N LEU A 3 15.04 1.77 -4.49
CA LEU A 3 14.81 1.98 -3.07
C LEU A 3 15.72 3.13 -2.61
N PHE A 4 15.16 4.33 -2.53
CA PHE A 4 15.89 5.53 -2.10
C PHE A 4 16.55 5.28 -0.74
N GLY A 5 17.85 5.59 -0.64
CA GLY A 5 18.64 5.46 0.59
C GLY A 5 19.15 4.05 0.91
N PHE A 6 18.55 2.99 0.37
CA PHE A 6 18.98 1.61 0.69
C PHE A 6 20.37 1.27 0.16
N ALA A 7 20.70 1.68 -1.06
CA ALA A 7 21.98 1.34 -1.69
C ALA A 7 23.20 1.87 -0.88
N GLU A 8 23.00 2.91 -0.08
CA GLU A 8 24.04 3.54 0.75
C GLU A 8 23.92 3.17 2.24
N SER A 9 22.93 2.36 2.60
CA SER A 9 22.52 2.11 3.98
C SER A 9 23.36 1.06 4.71
N GLY A 10 24.10 0.22 3.97
CA GLY A 10 24.89 -0.88 4.53
C GLY A 10 24.08 -2.08 5.04
N PHE A 11 22.75 -2.07 4.89
CA PHE A 11 21.91 -3.20 5.29
C PHE A 11 21.98 -4.35 4.27
N ALA A 12 21.96 -5.58 4.79
CA ALA A 12 21.98 -6.79 3.96
C ALA A 12 20.70 -6.96 3.13
N THR A 13 19.56 -6.48 3.65
CA THR A 13 18.27 -6.59 2.96
C THR A 13 17.50 -5.26 2.98
N PRO A 14 16.75 -4.95 1.91
CA PRO A 14 15.79 -3.84 1.88
C PRO A 14 14.85 -3.81 3.09
N LEU A 15 14.51 -4.99 3.58
CA LEU A 15 13.55 -5.21 4.64
C LEU A 15 14.11 -4.77 6.00
N ASP A 16 15.35 -5.13 6.30
CA ASP A 16 16.01 -4.70 7.53
C ASP A 16 16.22 -3.18 7.55
N TYR A 17 16.56 -2.61 6.39
CA TYR A 17 16.63 -1.16 6.23
C TYR A 17 15.30 -0.47 6.56
N LEU A 18 14.20 -0.92 5.94
CA LEU A 18 12.88 -0.34 6.19
C LEU A 18 12.43 -0.49 7.65
N ARG A 19 12.72 -1.62 8.31
CA ARG A 19 12.40 -1.82 9.73
C ARG A 19 13.07 -0.77 10.61
N VAL A 20 14.34 -0.45 10.35
CA VAL A 20 15.08 0.56 11.13
C VAL A 20 14.62 1.97 10.78
N GLU A 21 14.55 2.28 9.50
CA GLU A 21 14.24 3.63 9.03
C GLU A 21 12.83 4.07 9.39
N LEU A 22 11.85 3.17 9.35
CA LEU A 22 10.45 3.50 9.58
C LEU A 22 10.07 3.51 11.07
N ARG A 23 10.87 2.88 11.95
CA ARG A 23 10.55 2.66 13.36
C ARG A 23 10.10 3.90 14.12
N GLN A 24 10.73 5.05 13.87
CA GLN A 24 10.46 6.32 14.56
C GLN A 24 9.90 7.40 13.63
N ARG A 25 9.49 7.03 12.41
CA ARG A 25 8.95 7.98 11.44
C ARG A 25 7.43 8.07 11.58
N HIS A 26 6.93 9.30 11.49
CA HIS A 26 5.51 9.59 11.32
C HIS A 26 5.24 9.84 9.84
N LEU A 27 4.74 8.83 9.12
CA LEU A 27 4.45 8.96 7.70
C LEU A 27 3.28 8.09 7.25
N LEU A 28 2.74 8.43 6.08
CA LEU A 28 1.80 7.60 5.33
C LEU A 28 2.57 6.89 4.21
N LEU A 29 2.58 5.56 4.24
CA LEU A 29 3.11 4.73 3.17
C LEU A 29 1.96 4.27 2.27
N VAL A 30 2.04 4.62 0.99
CA VAL A 30 1.05 4.19 -0.01
C VAL A 30 1.64 3.03 -0.81
N LEU A 31 0.98 1.89 -0.75
CA LEU A 31 1.33 0.69 -1.51
C LEU A 31 0.29 0.51 -2.61
N ASP A 32 0.70 0.76 -3.85
CA ASP A 32 -0.20 0.69 -4.99
C ASP A 32 -0.15 -0.70 -5.66
N ASN A 33 -1.29 -1.16 -6.20
CA ASN A 33 -1.43 -2.41 -6.96
C ASN A 33 -0.93 -3.67 -6.24
N PHE A 34 -1.23 -3.81 -4.94
CA PHE A 34 -0.70 -4.89 -4.11
C PHE A 34 -1.20 -6.30 -4.50
N GLU A 35 -2.21 -6.41 -5.37
CA GLU A 35 -2.67 -7.71 -5.89
C GLU A 35 -1.57 -8.52 -6.61
N GLN A 36 -0.52 -7.86 -7.10
CA GLN A 36 0.60 -8.53 -7.78
C GLN A 36 1.54 -9.25 -6.81
N VAL A 37 1.50 -8.89 -5.53
CA VAL A 37 2.46 -9.33 -4.51
C VAL A 37 1.77 -9.75 -3.21
N LEU A 38 0.57 -10.34 -3.30
CA LEU A 38 -0.21 -10.75 -2.13
C LEU A 38 0.54 -11.67 -1.16
N ALA A 39 1.52 -12.44 -1.63
CA ALA A 39 2.39 -13.25 -0.78
C ALA A 39 3.21 -12.41 0.23
N ALA A 40 3.38 -11.12 0.00
CA ALA A 40 4.07 -10.17 0.88
C ALA A 40 3.15 -9.53 1.93
N ARG A 41 1.90 -9.97 2.09
CA ARG A 41 0.98 -9.39 3.11
C ARG A 41 1.53 -9.51 4.53
N ASP A 42 2.20 -10.62 4.86
CA ASP A 42 2.74 -10.85 6.21
C ASP A 42 3.86 -9.84 6.51
N PHE A 43 4.59 -9.41 5.48
CA PHE A 43 5.57 -8.33 5.59
C PHE A 43 4.94 -6.97 5.94
N VAL A 44 3.77 -6.66 5.39
CA VAL A 44 3.02 -5.43 5.75
C VAL A 44 2.68 -5.46 7.24
N GLN A 45 2.24 -6.61 7.75
CA GLN A 45 1.93 -6.80 9.16
C GLN A 45 3.16 -6.63 10.07
N GLU A 46 4.28 -7.25 9.71
CA GLU A 46 5.54 -7.10 10.44
C GLU A 46 6.01 -5.64 10.47
N LEU A 47 5.90 -4.93 9.35
CA LEU A 47 6.36 -3.56 9.26
C LEU A 47 5.50 -2.61 10.10
N LEU A 48 4.18 -2.80 10.11
CA LEU A 48 3.26 -2.07 11.01
C LEU A 48 3.55 -2.36 12.49
N ALA A 49 3.97 -3.58 12.83
CA ALA A 49 4.30 -3.93 14.21
C ALA A 49 5.58 -3.23 14.71
N VAL A 50 6.59 -3.05 13.85
CA VAL A 50 7.85 -2.38 14.23
C VAL A 50 7.81 -0.87 14.09
N ALA A 51 6.89 -0.33 13.29
CA ALA A 51 6.78 1.09 12.97
C ALA A 51 5.39 1.64 13.35
N PRO A 52 5.09 1.78 14.65
CA PRO A 52 3.73 2.06 15.16
C PRO A 52 3.19 3.44 14.77
N GLN A 53 4.06 4.33 14.29
CA GLN A 53 3.72 5.69 13.88
C GLN A 53 3.47 5.82 12.37
N VAL A 54 3.75 4.77 11.58
CA VAL A 54 3.39 4.80 10.16
C VAL A 54 1.98 4.29 9.95
N LYS A 55 1.28 4.96 9.04
CA LYS A 55 0.01 4.50 8.51
C LYS A 55 0.26 3.93 7.12
N MET A 56 -0.47 2.89 6.75
CA MET A 56 -0.39 2.30 5.42
C MET A 56 -1.72 2.42 4.70
N LEU A 57 -1.68 2.92 3.47
CA LEU A 57 -2.78 2.87 2.53
C LEU A 57 -2.40 1.90 1.43
N VAL A 58 -3.10 0.78 1.35
CA VAL A 58 -2.83 -0.26 0.35
C VAL A 58 -3.96 -0.25 -0.66
N THR A 59 -3.65 -0.13 -1.94
CA THR A 59 -4.61 -0.37 -3.02
C THR A 59 -4.43 -1.81 -3.50
N SER A 60 -5.55 -2.52 -3.62
CA SER A 60 -5.56 -3.89 -4.12
C SER A 60 -6.97 -4.25 -4.60
N ARG A 61 -7.06 -5.28 -5.44
CA ARG A 61 -8.35 -5.87 -5.86
C ARG A 61 -8.95 -6.81 -4.82
N VAL A 62 -8.17 -7.22 -3.82
CA VAL A 62 -8.61 -8.11 -2.74
C VAL A 62 -8.14 -7.55 -1.39
N ALA A 63 -8.90 -7.82 -0.32
CA ALA A 63 -8.44 -7.50 1.02
C ALA A 63 -7.19 -8.32 1.37
N LEU A 64 -6.26 -7.74 2.15
CA LEU A 64 -5.03 -8.45 2.55
C LEU A 64 -5.33 -9.48 3.66
N GLY A 65 -6.40 -9.28 4.43
CA GLY A 65 -6.81 -10.14 5.53
C GLY A 65 -5.99 -9.93 6.80
N LEU A 66 -5.50 -8.70 7.02
CA LEU A 66 -4.65 -8.38 8.18
C LEU A 66 -5.49 -8.06 9.41
N SER A 67 -4.94 -8.34 10.59
CA SER A 67 -5.58 -7.91 11.84
C SER A 67 -5.60 -6.38 11.92
N GLY A 68 -6.77 -5.80 12.20
CA GLY A 68 -6.97 -4.34 12.26
C GLY A 68 -7.08 -3.65 10.89
N GLU A 69 -7.09 -4.41 9.78
CA GLU A 69 -7.30 -3.86 8.44
C GLU A 69 -8.63 -3.11 8.34
N GLN A 70 -8.60 -1.92 7.74
CA GLN A 70 -9.79 -1.16 7.39
C GLN A 70 -9.95 -1.16 5.88
N VAL A 71 -10.92 -1.92 5.38
CA VAL A 71 -11.17 -2.06 3.95
C VAL A 71 -12.15 -0.99 3.48
N TYR A 72 -11.72 -0.20 2.50
CA TYR A 72 -12.58 0.75 1.80
C TYR A 72 -12.82 0.27 0.37
N THR A 73 -14.05 -0.17 0.07
CA THR A 73 -14.43 -0.52 -1.30
C THR A 73 -14.63 0.75 -2.11
N VAL A 74 -13.72 1.02 -3.05
CA VAL A 74 -13.85 2.17 -3.96
C VAL A 74 -14.96 1.87 -4.98
N PRO A 75 -16.05 2.66 -5.01
CA PRO A 75 -17.10 2.45 -5.98
C PRO A 75 -16.59 2.72 -7.40
N GLY A 76 -17.13 1.98 -8.37
CA GLY A 76 -16.88 2.26 -9.78
C GLY A 76 -17.34 3.67 -10.16
N LEU A 77 -16.71 4.23 -11.20
CA LEU A 77 -17.12 5.51 -11.74
C LEU A 77 -18.56 5.41 -12.30
N SER A 78 -19.43 6.35 -11.93
CA SER A 78 -20.79 6.39 -12.46
C SER A 78 -20.76 6.57 -13.98
N MET A 79 -21.63 5.85 -14.69
CA MET A 79 -21.76 6.03 -16.13
C MET A 79 -22.25 7.45 -16.44
N PRO A 80 -21.63 8.16 -17.39
CA PRO A 80 -22.17 9.43 -17.86
C PRO A 80 -23.57 9.19 -18.42
N VAL A 81 -24.54 9.98 -18.00
CA VAL A 81 -25.86 9.99 -18.64
C VAL A 81 -25.66 10.54 -20.04
N THR A 82 -25.71 9.68 -21.06
CA THR A 82 -25.65 10.09 -22.46
C THR A 82 -26.97 10.77 -22.83
N ALA A 83 -27.09 12.06 -22.52
CA ALA A 83 -28.17 12.90 -23.01
C ALA A 83 -27.89 13.31 -24.46
N HIS A 84 -27.71 12.36 -25.38
CA HIS A 84 -27.75 12.59 -26.84
C HIS A 84 -28.10 11.25 -27.49
N ALA A 85 -29.39 10.89 -27.45
CA ALA A 85 -29.93 10.04 -28.50
C ALA A 85 -29.86 10.84 -29.82
N PRO A 86 -29.37 10.26 -30.92
CA PRO A 86 -29.35 10.95 -32.20
C PRO A 86 -30.78 11.34 -32.58
N SER A 87 -31.00 12.62 -32.85
CA SER A 87 -32.24 13.09 -33.47
C SER A 87 -32.36 12.43 -34.84
N ALA A 88 -33.47 11.71 -35.04
CA ALA A 88 -33.87 11.15 -36.34
C ALA A 88 -34.02 12.25 -37.41
#